data_AF-A0A0B0PYK6-F1
#
_entry.id   AF-A0A0B0PYK6-F1
#
_cell.length_a   1.000
_cell.length_b   1.000
_cell.length_c   1.000
_cell.angle_alpha   90.00
_cell.angle_beta   90.00
_cell.angle_gamma   90.00
#
_symmetry.space_group_name_H-M   'P 1'
#
loop_
_entity.id
_entity.type
_entity.pdbx_description
1 polymer ?
#
loop_
_entity_poly.entity_id
_entity_poly.type
_entity_poly.pdbx_seq_one_letter_code
_entity_poly.pdbx_strand_id
1 'polypeptide(L)'
;MEKRKEKKAEYEAIASTDSSVNLENIDNRIITEVLGPESSQQYMPSESQAQAEVQRLRDQIAQMQMSTVEQIVEVQRKYEKLQQQLRTERQQLRRQRQQ
;
A
#
# COMPACT_ATOMS: atom_id res chain seq x y z
N MET A 1 21.30 8.44 17.13
CA MET A 1 21.03 8.33 15.67
C MET A 1 21.35 6.95 15.11
N GLU A 2 22.25 6.20 15.74
CA GLU A 2 22.74 4.89 15.27
C GLU A 2 21.68 3.77 15.33
N LYS A 3 20.99 3.59 16.47
CA LYS A 3 19.92 2.59 16.66
C LYS A 3 18.75 2.65 15.67
N ARG A 4 18.50 3.79 14.99
CA ARG A 4 17.44 3.91 13.97
C ARG A 4 17.89 3.44 12.59
N LYS A 5 19.19 3.50 12.29
CA LYS A 5 19.75 3.05 11.01
C LYS A 5 19.82 1.52 10.96
N GLU A 6 20.15 0.90 12.08
CA GLU A 6 20.20 -0.56 12.25
C GLU A 6 18.82 -1.20 12.04
N LYS A 7 17.76 -0.62 12.63
CA LYS A 7 16.38 -1.10 12.46
C LYS A 7 15.83 -0.93 11.02
N LYS A 8 16.34 0.04 10.25
CA LYS A 8 16.00 0.22 8.82
C LYS A 8 16.69 -0.83 7.95
N ALA A 9 17.96 -1.12 8.25
CA ALA A 9 18.73 -2.13 7.54
C ALA A 9 18.19 -3.56 7.79
N GLU A 10 17.78 -3.86 9.03
CA GLU A 10 17.10 -5.12 9.33
C GLU A 10 15.82 -5.28 8.50
N TYR A 11 14.97 -4.25 8.42
CA TYR A 11 13.71 -4.29 7.66
C TYR A 11 13.92 -4.43 6.14
N GLU A 12 14.94 -3.78 5.58
CA GLU A 12 15.31 -3.92 4.17
C GLU A 12 15.88 -5.32 3.86
N ALA A 13 16.59 -5.94 4.80
CA ALA A 13 17.10 -7.30 4.64
C ALA A 13 15.99 -8.37 4.64
N ILE A 14 14.97 -8.23 5.50
CA ILE A 14 13.82 -9.16 5.51
C ILE A 14 13.00 -9.01 4.23
N ALA A 15 12.75 -7.77 3.77
CA ALA A 15 12.05 -7.53 2.51
C ALA A 15 12.81 -8.05 1.28
N SER A 16 14.15 -8.03 1.31
CA SER A 16 15.00 -8.57 0.25
C SER A 16 15.06 -10.10 0.25
N THR A 17 15.00 -10.72 1.44
CA THR A 17 15.08 -12.19 1.59
C THR A 17 13.74 -12.89 1.30
N ASP A 18 12.60 -12.26 1.61
CA ASP A 18 11.26 -12.79 1.26
C ASP A 18 10.86 -12.54 -0.21
N SER A 19 11.63 -11.72 -0.94
CA SER A 19 11.36 -11.39 -2.35
C SER A 19 11.99 -12.40 -3.33
N SER A 20 12.64 -13.47 -2.86
CA SER A 20 13.13 -14.54 -3.74
C SER A 20 12.00 -15.43 -4.30
N VAL A 21 10.74 -15.09 -4.04
CA VAL A 21 9.62 -15.74 -4.70
C VAL A 21 9.55 -15.20 -6.13
N ASN A 22 10.22 -15.90 -7.03
CA ASN A 22 10.16 -15.70 -8.48
C ASN A 22 8.68 -15.51 -8.89
N LEU A 23 8.30 -14.29 -9.30
CA LEU A 23 6.91 -13.92 -9.64
C LEU A 23 6.31 -14.85 -10.70
N GLU A 24 7.16 -15.32 -11.62
CA GLU A 24 6.82 -16.29 -12.68
C GLU A 24 6.36 -17.65 -12.13
N ASN A 25 6.72 -17.99 -10.89
CA ASN A 25 6.33 -19.24 -10.23
C ASN A 25 5.05 -19.07 -9.37
N ILE A 26 4.73 -17.85 -8.93
CA ILE A 26 3.48 -17.55 -8.21
C ILE A 26 2.30 -17.62 -9.17
N ASP A 27 2.43 -17.03 -10.37
CA ASP A 27 1.37 -17.03 -11.37
C ASP A 27 0.97 -18.46 -11.75
N ASN A 28 1.96 -19.34 -11.94
CA ASN A 28 1.72 -20.76 -12.20
C ASN A 28 1.12 -21.48 -10.99
N ARG A 29 1.65 -21.28 -9.78
CA ARG A 29 1.16 -21.95 -8.56
C ARG A 29 -0.29 -21.58 -8.20
N ILE A 30 -0.70 -20.33 -8.39
CA ILE A 30 -2.09 -19.91 -8.15
C ILE A 30 -3.04 -20.62 -9.13
N ILE A 31 -2.64 -20.76 -10.40
CA ILE A 31 -3.47 -21.44 -11.41
C ILE A 31 -3.59 -22.94 -11.10
N THR A 32 -2.52 -23.63 -10.71
CA THR A 32 -2.56 -25.09 -10.48
C THR A 32 -3.05 -25.51 -9.10
N GLU A 33 -2.69 -24.80 -8.02
CA GLU A 33 -3.06 -25.22 -6.66
C GLU A 33 -4.36 -24.57 -6.16
N VAL A 34 -4.66 -23.33 -6.54
CA VAL A 34 -5.87 -22.63 -6.07
C VAL A 34 -7.07 -22.86 -7.00
N LEU A 35 -6.84 -22.94 -8.32
CA LEU A 35 -7.90 -23.11 -9.32
C LEU A 35 -7.97 -24.52 -9.95
N GLY A 36 -7.02 -25.41 -9.65
CA GLY A 36 -6.77 -26.64 -10.43
C GLY A 36 -7.43 -27.97 -10.02
N PRO A 37 -7.77 -28.29 -8.75
CA PRO A 37 -8.26 -29.65 -8.46
C PRO A 37 -9.75 -29.82 -8.09
N GLU A 38 -10.56 -28.78 -7.89
CA GLU A 38 -11.96 -28.95 -7.40
C GLU A 38 -13.10 -28.58 -8.37
N SER A 39 -12.83 -28.09 -9.58
CA SER A 39 -13.88 -27.69 -10.54
C SER A 39 -14.14 -28.72 -11.66
N SER A 40 -13.62 -29.94 -11.53
CA SER A 40 -13.67 -30.98 -12.57
C SER A 40 -15.07 -31.52 -12.92
N GLN A 41 -16.18 -30.93 -12.46
CA GLN A 41 -17.52 -31.33 -12.92
C GLN A 41 -18.54 -30.23 -13.23
N GLN A 42 -18.30 -28.95 -12.99
CA GLN A 42 -19.31 -27.95 -13.37
C GLN A 42 -18.69 -26.58 -13.65
N TYR A 43 -18.62 -26.27 -14.95
CA TYR A 43 -18.19 -24.98 -15.51
C TYR A 43 -16.69 -24.68 -15.33
N MET A 44 -15.88 -25.15 -16.28
CA MET A 44 -14.55 -24.55 -16.48
C MET A 44 -14.75 -23.22 -17.21
N PRO A 45 -14.59 -22.06 -16.56
CA PRO A 45 -14.42 -20.83 -17.31
C PRO A 45 -13.15 -20.98 -18.17
N SER A 46 -13.23 -20.65 -19.45
CA SER A 46 -12.04 -20.66 -20.34
C SER A 46 -10.91 -19.90 -19.66
N GLU A 47 -9.64 -20.29 -19.86
CA GLU A 47 -8.48 -19.61 -19.25
C GLU A 47 -8.51 -18.08 -19.47
N SER A 48 -9.03 -17.64 -20.61
CA SER A 48 -9.25 -16.22 -20.93
C SER A 48 -10.24 -15.51 -19.98
N GLN A 49 -11.25 -16.20 -19.46
CA GLN A 49 -12.19 -15.66 -18.48
C GLN A 49 -11.53 -15.50 -17.11
N ALA A 50 -10.77 -16.51 -16.64
CA ALA A 50 -10.03 -16.42 -15.40
C ALA A 50 -9.00 -15.27 -15.43
N GLN A 51 -8.29 -15.11 -16.54
CA GLN A 51 -7.38 -13.98 -16.76
C GLN A 51 -8.09 -12.62 -16.74
N ALA A 52 -9.28 -12.53 -17.36
CA ALA A 52 -10.06 -11.30 -17.38
C ALA A 52 -10.55 -10.91 -15.97
N GLU A 53 -10.92 -11.88 -15.13
CA GLU A 53 -11.32 -11.64 -13.74
C GLU A 53 -10.13 -11.19 -12.89
N VAL A 54 -8.95 -11.82 -13.05
CA VAL A 54 -7.71 -11.37 -12.39
C VAL A 54 -7.36 -9.93 -12.79
N GLN A 55 -7.51 -9.57 -14.06
CA GLN A 55 -7.23 -8.20 -14.51
C GLN A 55 -8.22 -7.20 -13.90
N ARG A 56 -9.52 -7.54 -13.84
CA ARG A 56 -10.52 -6.69 -13.17
C ARG A 56 -10.20 -6.47 -11.70
N LEU A 57 -9.77 -7.52 -10.99
CA LEU A 57 -9.37 -7.41 -9.60
C LEU A 57 -8.13 -6.52 -9.44
N ARG A 58 -7.14 -6.64 -10.34
CA ARG A 58 -5.97 -5.74 -10.36
C ARG A 58 -6.37 -4.29 -10.54
N ASP A 59 -7.28 -4.01 -11.47
CA ASP A 59 -7.76 -2.65 -11.74
C ASP A 59 -8.52 -2.08 -10.53
N GLN A 60 -9.34 -2.89 -9.86
CA GLN A 60 -10.04 -2.49 -8.64
C GLN A 60 -9.07 -2.21 -7.48
N ILE A 61 -8.06 -3.06 -7.28
CA ILE A 61 -7.02 -2.85 -6.27
C ILE A 61 -6.26 -1.56 -6.56
N ALA A 62 -5.90 -1.29 -7.81
CA ALA A 62 -5.22 -0.07 -8.20
C ALA A 62 -6.07 1.19 -7.91
N GLN A 63 -7.38 1.16 -8.19
CA GLN A 63 -8.29 2.25 -7.85
C GLN A 63 -8.42 2.46 -6.34
N MET A 64 -8.53 1.38 -5.56
CA MET A 64 -8.57 1.45 -4.11
C MET A 64 -7.28 2.03 -3.53
N GLN A 65 -6.12 1.62 -4.06
CA GLN A 65 -4.83 2.17 -3.65
C GLN A 65 -4.74 3.67 -3.98
N MET A 66 -5.16 4.08 -5.17
CA MET A 66 -5.13 5.49 -5.58
C MET A 66 -6.00 6.36 -4.66
N SER A 67 -7.25 5.94 -4.40
CA SER A 67 -8.14 6.69 -3.51
C SER A 67 -7.64 6.71 -2.06
N THR A 68 -7.01 5.63 -1.59
CA THR A 68 -6.39 5.60 -0.25
C THR A 68 -5.21 6.57 -0.16
N VAL A 69 -4.36 6.62 -1.19
CA VAL A 69 -3.22 7.55 -1.23
C VAL A 69 -3.69 9.00 -1.26
N GLU A 70 -4.72 9.32 -2.05
CA GLU A 70 -5.31 10.67 -2.08
C GLU A 70 -5.82 11.10 -0.70
N GLN A 71 -6.54 10.22 0.01
CA GLN A 71 -7.01 10.51 1.36
C GLN A 71 -5.85 10.74 2.35
N ILE A 72 -4.78 9.94 2.25
CA ILE A 72 -3.58 10.13 3.09
C ILE A 72 -2.94 11.50 2.84
N VAL A 73 -2.79 11.89 1.58
CA VAL A 73 -2.24 13.21 1.21
C VAL A 73 -3.11 14.34 1.75
N GLU A 74 -4.43 14.21 1.68
CA GLU A 74 -5.35 15.22 2.21
C GLU A 74 -5.22 15.36 3.74
N VAL A 75 -5.12 14.25 4.46
CA VAL A 75 -4.91 14.24 5.91
C VAL A 75 -3.56 14.88 6.26
N GLN A 76 -2.48 14.55 5.54
CA GLN A 76 -1.17 15.15 5.75
C GLN A 76 -1.21 16.67 5.54
N ARG A 77 -1.86 17.14 4.47
CA ARG A 77 -2.03 18.57 4.19
C ARG A 77 -2.81 19.30 5.29
N LYS A 78 -3.88 18.68 5.80
CA LYS A 78 -4.66 19.22 6.93
C LYS A 78 -3.81 19.33 8.19
N TYR A 79 -2.99 18.32 8.48
CA TYR A 79 -2.10 18.31 9.63
C TYR A 79 -1.03 19.41 9.54
N GLU A 80 -0.40 19.60 8.39
CA GLU A 80 0.58 20.69 8.17
C GLU A 80 -0.05 22.08 8.35
N LYS A 81 -1.25 22.28 7.81
CA LYS A 81 -1.99 23.54 7.98
C LYS A 81 -2.28 23.83 9.45
N LEU A 82 -2.71 22.82 10.21
CA LEU A 82 -2.96 22.95 11.65
C LEU A 82 -1.68 23.30 12.42
N GLN A 83 -0.56 22.62 12.10
CA GLN A 83 0.74 22.94 12.71
C GLN A 83 1.16 24.39 12.43
N GLN A 84 0.92 24.89 11.22
CA GLN A 84 1.25 26.27 10.87
C GLN A 84 0.36 27.27 11.61
N GLN A 85 -0.93 27.00 11.75
CA GLN A 85 -1.85 27.85 12.53
C GLN A 85 -1.41 27.98 13.98
N LEU A 86 -1.10 26.86 14.64
CA LEU A 86 -0.63 26.87 16.04
C LEU A 86 0.68 27.66 16.21
N ARG A 87 1.60 27.59 15.23
CA ARG A 87 2.83 28.40 15.24
C ARG A 87 2.51 29.89 15.16
N THR A 88 1.63 30.28 14.24
CA THR A 88 1.20 31.66 14.05
C THR A 88 0.51 32.20 15.30
N GLU A 89 -0.44 31.46 15.87
CA GLU A 89 -1.16 31.84 17.07
C GLU A 89 -0.22 32.01 18.28
N ARG A 90 0.73 31.08 18.45
CA ARG A 90 1.77 31.22 19.48
C ARG A 90 2.63 32.48 19.28
N GLN A 91 2.97 32.83 18.05
CA GLN A 91 3.72 34.05 17.77
C GLN A 91 2.90 35.31 18.08
N GLN A 92 1.63 35.31 17.70
CA GLN A 92 0.71 36.42 18.00
C GLN A 92 0.53 36.60 19.51
N LEU A 93 0.30 35.51 20.26
CA LEU A 93 0.19 35.56 21.71
C LEU A 93 1.49 36.08 22.35
N ARG A 94 2.66 35.66 21.86
CA ARG A 94 3.95 36.18 22.34
C ARG A 94 4.11 37.67 22.07
N ARG A 95 3.64 38.17 20.92
CA ARG A 95 3.66 39.60 20.58
C ARG A 95 2.72 40.40 21.48
N GLN A 96 1.50 39.92 21.71
CA GLN A 96 0.54 40.58 22.62
C GLN A 96 1.05 40.66 24.06
N ARG A 97 1.79 39.64 24.53
CA ARG A 97 2.37 39.66 25.88
C ARG A 97 3.62 40.56 26.01
N GLN A 98 4.15 41.07 24.91
CA GLN A 98 5.33 41.96 24.88
C GLN A 98 4.95 43.42 24.56
N GLN A 99 3.66 43.70 24.34
CA GLN A 99 3.07 45.03 24.22
C GLN A 99 2.40 45.40 25.54
#